data_AF-A0A7J7GQ40-F1
#
_entry.id   AF-A0A7J7GQ40-F1
#
_cell.length_a   1.000
_cell.length_b   1.000
_cell.length_c   1.000
_cell.angle_alpha   90.00
_cell.angle_beta   90.00
_cell.angle_gamma   90.00
#
_symmetry.space_group_name_H-M   'P 1'
#
loop_
_entity.id
_entity.type
_entity.pdbx_description
1 polymer ?
#
loop_
_entity_poly.entity_id
_entity_poly.type
_entity_poly.pdbx_seq_one_letter_code
_entity_poly.pdbx_strand_id
1 'polypeptide(L)'
;MDPCRAFLADLSDGNQRKTRKAGSFFAFFTAVGQVLGYAAGSYSKLHRLLPFTSTQACNVYCANLKTCFLISITLLLILTIIALSTVSEDPISRFSEEKKDKAVPFWGELLSALKEFPRSMWFLLLAMSLNSTAWFGFKMYDTDWVGREVYGGVVGGKLYSSGVSAGSLGLMLMAAVAGVTALAVMLVVRGVKGGNRVWGCANLLLAVCLAMTVCITKVAETTRQHTVASGGATAPAAGLKAATLSLFAVMGIAQAITYIIPISLASIFCSSFGGGQGLSLGVLNIAGVIPQLVVSLTSGPWDQLFGGGNLPAFVVGAIAAAANGVFLLALFPSPPRTDHDSSSSSVLKITISAPSH
;
A
#
# COMPACT_ATOMS: atom_id res chain seq x y z
N MET A 1 6.10 -5.60 -4.90
CA MET A 1 5.26 -4.82 -5.86
C MET A 1 6.12 -3.85 -6.69
N ASP A 2 7.42 -4.11 -6.75
CA ASP A 2 8.44 -3.08 -6.92
C ASP A 2 9.18 -3.07 -8.26
N PRO A 3 9.33 -4.19 -9.01
CA PRO A 3 9.98 -4.11 -10.31
C PRO A 3 9.16 -3.27 -11.30
N CYS A 4 7.82 -3.35 -11.27
CA CYS A 4 6.97 -2.49 -12.10
C CYS A 4 7.11 -1.01 -11.76
N ARG A 5 7.29 -0.68 -10.47
CA ARG A 5 7.47 0.71 -10.02
C ARG A 5 8.83 1.25 -10.43
N ALA A 6 9.88 0.45 -10.30
CA ALA A 6 11.21 0.77 -10.80
C ALA A 6 11.19 0.98 -12.32
N PHE A 7 10.59 0.05 -13.06
CA PHE A 7 10.44 0.16 -14.51
C PHE A 7 9.69 1.42 -14.95
N LEU A 8 8.58 1.77 -14.30
CA LEU A 8 7.86 3.02 -14.57
C LEU A 8 8.68 4.27 -14.24
N ALA A 9 9.53 4.17 -13.22
CA ALA A 9 10.41 5.25 -12.81
C ALA A 9 11.55 5.44 -13.84
N ASP A 10 12.09 4.34 -14.38
CA ASP A 10 13.10 4.33 -15.44
C ASP A 10 12.51 4.89 -16.76
N LEU A 11 11.31 4.46 -17.16
CA LEU A 11 10.58 5.01 -18.33
C LEU A 11 10.27 6.51 -18.21
N SER A 12 10.25 7.04 -16.98
CA SER A 12 9.97 8.46 -16.76
C SER A 12 11.19 9.35 -16.98
N ASP A 13 12.39 8.77 -17.11
CA ASP A 13 13.65 9.44 -17.46
C ASP A 13 13.91 10.71 -16.62
N GLY A 14 13.82 10.59 -15.30
CA GLY A 14 14.01 11.69 -14.35
C GLY A 14 12.93 12.79 -14.37
N ASN A 15 11.96 12.74 -15.29
CA ASN A 15 10.91 13.76 -15.38
C ASN A 15 9.87 13.58 -14.27
N GLN A 16 9.97 14.44 -13.25
CA GLN A 16 9.11 14.46 -12.07
C GLN A 16 7.60 14.45 -12.39
N ARG A 17 7.18 15.14 -13.45
CA ARG A 17 5.77 15.16 -13.85
C ARG A 17 5.31 13.82 -14.43
N LYS A 18 6.18 13.13 -15.18
CA LYS A 18 5.91 11.78 -15.72
C LYS A 18 5.91 10.75 -14.60
N THR A 19 6.92 10.76 -13.72
CA THR A 19 7.01 9.84 -12.56
C THR A 19 5.79 9.94 -11.66
N ARG A 20 5.33 11.17 -11.35
CA ARG A 20 4.13 11.37 -10.54
C ARG A 20 2.87 10.86 -11.21
N LYS A 21 2.71 11.07 -12.52
CA LYS A 21 1.57 10.53 -13.30
C LYS A 21 1.61 9.00 -13.32
N ALA A 22 2.77 8.41 -13.60
CA ALA A 22 2.96 6.95 -13.61
C ALA A 22 2.65 6.33 -12.24
N GLY A 23 3.17 6.91 -11.16
CA GLY A 23 2.87 6.47 -9.79
C GLY A 23 1.39 6.58 -9.43
N SER A 24 0.70 7.63 -9.88
CA SER A 24 -0.74 7.81 -9.66
C SER A 24 -1.57 6.79 -10.45
N PHE A 25 -1.23 6.51 -11.71
CA PHE A 25 -1.87 5.46 -12.51
C PHE A 25 -1.64 4.07 -11.90
N PHE A 26 -0.41 3.77 -11.48
CA PHE A 26 -0.08 2.53 -10.79
C PHE A 26 -0.91 2.37 -9.51
N ALA A 27 -1.02 3.43 -8.70
CA ALA A 27 -1.83 3.42 -7.48
C ALA A 27 -3.32 3.22 -7.78
N PHE A 28 -3.84 3.86 -8.84
CA PHE A 28 -5.23 3.67 -9.29
C PHE A 28 -5.51 2.22 -9.70
N PHE A 29 -4.69 1.63 -10.57
CA PHE A 29 -4.87 0.22 -10.98
C PHE A 29 -4.65 -0.76 -9.83
N THR A 30 -3.74 -0.43 -8.90
CA THR A 30 -3.60 -1.19 -7.64
C THR A 30 -4.90 -1.14 -6.83
N ALA A 31 -5.53 0.02 -6.71
CA ALA A 31 -6.81 0.18 -6.04
C ALA A 31 -7.93 -0.60 -6.74
N VAL A 32 -7.99 -0.59 -8.08
CA VAL A 32 -8.95 -1.42 -8.85
C VAL A 32 -8.76 -2.90 -8.55
N GLY A 33 -7.51 -3.39 -8.57
CA GLY A 33 -7.20 -4.78 -8.21
C GLY A 33 -7.61 -5.13 -6.77
N GLN A 34 -7.37 -4.22 -5.83
CA GLN A 34 -7.81 -4.37 -4.43
C GLN A 34 -9.33 -4.42 -4.32
N VAL A 35 -10.07 -3.52 -4.99
CA VAL A 35 -11.54 -3.52 -5.01
C VAL A 35 -12.06 -4.86 -5.54
N LEU A 36 -11.54 -5.33 -6.68
CA LEU A 36 -11.96 -6.60 -7.28
C LEU A 36 -11.64 -7.80 -6.36
N GLY A 37 -10.46 -7.82 -5.75
CA GLY A 37 -10.06 -8.88 -4.82
C GLY A 37 -10.92 -8.91 -3.57
N TYR A 38 -11.16 -7.75 -2.95
CA TYR A 38 -12.01 -7.64 -1.75
C TYR A 38 -13.49 -7.92 -2.08
N ALA A 39 -13.97 -7.52 -3.26
CA ALA A 39 -15.31 -7.85 -3.73
C ALA A 39 -15.49 -9.37 -3.91
N ALA A 40 -14.50 -10.05 -4.51
CA ALA A 40 -14.50 -11.50 -4.65
C ALA A 40 -14.51 -12.19 -3.27
N GLY A 41 -13.74 -11.68 -2.30
CA GLY A 41 -13.73 -12.17 -0.92
C GLY A 41 -15.02 -11.89 -0.13
N SER A 42 -15.74 -10.82 -0.45
CA SER A 42 -17.03 -10.49 0.16
C SER A 42 -18.20 -11.29 -0.43
N TYR A 43 -18.05 -11.89 -1.61
CA TYR A 43 -19.14 -12.57 -2.30
C TYR A 43 -19.27 -14.04 -1.88
N SER A 44 -20.33 -14.36 -1.14
CA SER A 44 -20.54 -15.68 -0.52
C SER A 44 -20.97 -16.79 -1.48
N LYS A 45 -21.31 -16.48 -2.73
CA LYS A 45 -21.82 -17.42 -3.74
C LYS A 45 -20.86 -17.65 -4.90
N LEU A 46 -19.58 -17.29 -4.75
CA LEU A 46 -18.60 -17.37 -5.84
C LEU A 46 -18.37 -18.81 -6.33
N HIS A 47 -18.41 -19.79 -5.42
CA HIS A 47 -18.32 -21.23 -5.73
C HIS A 47 -19.35 -21.73 -6.76
N ARG A 48 -20.45 -21.00 -6.99
CA ARG A 48 -21.46 -21.36 -8.00
C ARG A 48 -20.96 -21.14 -9.43
N LEU A 49 -19.95 -20.29 -9.63
CA LEU A 49 -19.34 -20.05 -10.94
C LEU A 49 -18.52 -21.27 -11.40
N LEU A 50 -17.85 -21.95 -10.46
CA LEU A 50 -17.05 -23.15 -10.69
C LEU A 50 -17.53 -24.28 -9.77
N PRO A 51 -18.65 -24.96 -10.09
CA PRO A 51 -19.30 -25.93 -9.20
C PRO A 51 -18.41 -27.15 -8.88
N PHE A 52 -17.40 -27.44 -9.70
CA PHE A 52 -16.41 -28.49 -9.43
C PHE A 52 -15.53 -28.24 -8.19
N THR A 53 -15.54 -27.01 -7.67
CA THR A 53 -14.76 -26.65 -6.46
C THR A 53 -15.42 -27.07 -5.15
N SER A 54 -16.72 -27.44 -5.18
CA SER A 54 -17.48 -27.88 -4.02
C SER A 54 -17.36 -29.40 -3.84
N THR A 55 -16.82 -29.84 -2.70
CA THR A 55 -16.69 -31.27 -2.35
C THR A 55 -17.27 -31.54 -0.97
N GLN A 56 -17.60 -32.80 -0.66
CA GLN A 56 -18.17 -33.21 0.64
C GLN A 56 -17.29 -32.81 1.85
N ALA A 57 -15.97 -32.66 1.67
CA ALA A 57 -15.03 -32.25 2.72
C ALA A 57 -14.78 -30.74 2.80
N CYS A 58 -15.28 -29.95 1.84
CA CYS A 58 -14.97 -28.53 1.69
C CYS A 58 -16.25 -27.71 1.82
N ASN A 59 -16.41 -27.02 2.95
CA ASN A 59 -17.55 -26.16 3.18
C ASN A 59 -17.62 -25.00 2.16
N VAL A 60 -18.75 -24.28 2.14
CA VAL A 60 -19.00 -23.17 1.20
C VAL A 60 -17.87 -22.12 1.20
N TYR A 61 -17.26 -21.88 2.35
CA TYR A 61 -16.14 -20.94 2.49
C TYR A 61 -14.87 -21.46 1.80
N CYS A 62 -14.50 -22.71 2.07
CA CYS A 62 -13.40 -23.41 1.41
C CYS A 62 -13.59 -23.44 -0.12
N ALA A 63 -14.82 -23.68 -0.60
CA ALA A 63 -15.14 -23.70 -2.03
C ALA A 63 -15.02 -22.31 -2.69
N ASN A 64 -15.48 -21.25 -2.00
CA ASN A 64 -15.30 -19.87 -2.45
C ASN A 64 -13.82 -19.48 -2.54
N LEU A 65 -13.00 -19.85 -1.55
CA LEU A 65 -11.56 -19.59 -1.55
C LEU A 65 -10.86 -20.29 -2.72
N LYS A 66 -11.16 -21.57 -2.97
CA LYS A 66 -10.63 -22.31 -4.12
C LYS A 66 -11.00 -21.65 -5.44
N THR A 67 -12.25 -21.23 -5.59
CA THR A 67 -12.72 -20.54 -6.80
C THR A 67 -11.99 -19.21 -7.00
N CYS A 68 -11.83 -18.42 -5.94
CA CYS A 68 -11.08 -17.16 -5.99
C CYS A 68 -9.62 -17.39 -6.41
N PHE A 69 -8.98 -18.43 -5.89
CA PHE A 69 -7.61 -18.79 -6.25
C PHE A 69 -7.48 -19.17 -7.73
N LEU A 70 -8.43 -19.96 -8.25
CA LEU A 70 -8.45 -20.34 -9.67
C LEU A 70 -8.68 -19.13 -10.60
N ILE A 71 -9.59 -18.23 -10.24
CA ILE A 71 -9.78 -16.96 -10.99
C ILE A 71 -8.49 -16.15 -11.00
N SER A 72 -7.80 -16.05 -9.85
CA SER A 72 -6.53 -15.33 -9.75
C SER A 72 -5.44 -15.95 -10.62
N ILE A 73 -5.30 -17.28 -10.64
CA ILE A 73 -4.32 -17.96 -11.51
C ILE A 73 -4.60 -17.66 -12.98
N THR A 74 -5.86 -17.84 -13.41
CA THR A 74 -6.24 -17.60 -14.81
C THR A 74 -5.98 -16.15 -15.23
N LEU A 75 -6.33 -15.18 -14.38
CA LEU A 75 -6.07 -13.77 -14.65
C LEU A 75 -4.58 -13.48 -14.75
N LEU A 76 -3.76 -14.00 -13.82
CA LEU A 76 -2.31 -13.81 -13.84
C LEU A 76 -1.67 -14.44 -15.07
N LEU A 77 -2.12 -15.62 -15.50
CA LEU A 77 -1.63 -16.25 -16.73
C LEU A 77 -1.95 -15.39 -17.95
N ILE A 78 -3.18 -14.91 -18.08
CA ILE A 78 -3.58 -14.05 -19.21
C ILE A 78 -2.74 -12.77 -19.23
N LEU A 79 -2.59 -12.10 -18.07
CA LEU A 79 -1.79 -10.87 -17.97
C LEU A 79 -0.31 -11.12 -18.29
N THR A 80 0.23 -12.27 -17.88
CA THR A 80 1.61 -12.65 -18.20
C THR A 80 1.80 -12.88 -19.70
N ILE A 81 0.86 -13.59 -20.35
CA ILE A 81 0.90 -13.81 -21.80
C ILE A 81 0.82 -12.47 -22.54
N ILE A 82 -0.08 -11.58 -22.13
CA ILE A 82 -0.20 -10.25 -22.73
C ILE A 82 1.11 -9.47 -22.56
N ALA A 83 1.67 -9.43 -21.35
CA ALA A 83 2.92 -8.71 -21.07
C ALA A 83 4.07 -9.23 -21.95
N LEU A 84 4.26 -10.56 -22.01
CA LEU A 84 5.29 -11.19 -22.84
C LEU A 84 5.08 -10.98 -24.35
N SER A 85 3.83 -10.80 -24.78
CA SER A 85 3.50 -10.60 -26.20
C SER A 85 3.58 -9.13 -26.63
N THR A 86 3.41 -8.18 -25.69
CA THR A 86 3.33 -6.74 -25.98
C THR A 86 4.59 -5.96 -25.64
N VAL A 87 5.36 -6.43 -24.66
CA VAL A 87 6.62 -5.81 -24.27
C VAL A 87 7.74 -6.44 -25.09
N SER A 88 8.19 -5.71 -26.12
CA SER A 88 9.43 -6.05 -26.82
C SER A 88 10.62 -5.56 -25.99
N GLU A 89 11.51 -6.48 -25.60
CA GLU A 89 12.79 -6.14 -24.99
C GLU A 89 13.87 -6.09 -26.07
N ASP A 90 14.72 -5.07 -26.04
CA ASP A 90 15.95 -5.06 -26.83
C ASP A 90 16.93 -6.08 -26.21
N PRO A 91 17.53 -6.99 -27.00
CA PRO A 91 18.46 -7.97 -26.48
C PRO A 91 19.69 -7.31 -25.84
N ILE A 92 20.10 -7.84 -24.68
CA ILE A 92 21.22 -7.40 -23.81
C ILE A 92 22.58 -7.27 -24.53
N SER A 93 22.70 -7.76 -25.77
CA SER A 93 23.95 -7.72 -26.55
C SER A 93 24.50 -6.31 -26.80
N ARG A 94 23.69 -5.24 -26.66
CA ARG A 94 24.17 -3.85 -26.75
C ARG A 94 24.87 -3.32 -25.49
N PHE A 95 24.72 -3.96 -24.32
CA PHE A 95 25.31 -3.52 -23.05
C PHE A 95 26.51 -4.36 -22.59
N SER A 96 26.79 -5.46 -23.28
CA SER A 96 27.78 -6.46 -22.84
C SER A 96 29.22 -6.14 -23.25
N GLU A 97 29.45 -5.19 -24.16
CA GLU A 97 30.82 -4.86 -24.59
C GLU A 97 31.56 -3.88 -23.66
N GLU A 98 30.88 -3.13 -22.77
CA GLU A 98 31.54 -2.10 -21.94
C GLU A 98 31.68 -2.41 -20.43
N LYS A 99 31.04 -3.46 -19.88
CA LYS A 99 31.16 -3.80 -18.45
C LYS A 99 31.76 -5.19 -18.20
N LYS A 100 33.01 -5.36 -18.62
CA LYS A 100 33.93 -6.33 -18.02
C LYS A 100 34.66 -5.65 -16.86
N ASP A 101 33.94 -5.26 -15.81
CA ASP A 101 34.58 -4.86 -14.56
C ASP A 101 33.94 -5.56 -13.37
N LYS A 102 34.81 -6.30 -12.67
CA LYS A 102 34.68 -7.08 -11.44
C LYS A 102 33.25 -7.33 -10.94
N ALA A 103 32.83 -8.59 -10.99
CA ALA A 103 31.67 -9.09 -10.26
C ALA A 103 31.88 -8.86 -8.76
N VAL A 104 31.42 -7.71 -8.25
CA VAL A 104 31.32 -7.46 -6.83
C VAL A 104 30.16 -8.33 -6.32
N PRO A 105 30.28 -9.02 -5.18
CA PRO A 105 29.14 -9.72 -4.60
C PRO A 105 27.97 -8.74 -4.45
N PHE A 106 26.76 -9.14 -4.82
CA PHE A 106 25.53 -8.32 -4.72
C PHE A 106 25.39 -7.56 -3.39
N TRP A 107 25.80 -8.19 -2.28
CA TRP A 107 25.83 -7.57 -0.95
C TRP A 107 26.87 -6.44 -0.80
N GLY A 108 28.01 -6.55 -1.48
CA GLY A 108 29.04 -5.51 -1.54
C GLY A 108 28.56 -4.26 -2.28
N GLU A 109 27.88 -4.43 -3.42
CA GLU A 109 27.25 -3.31 -4.15
C GLU A 109 26.13 -2.67 -3.32
N LEU A 110 25.29 -3.47 -2.67
CA LEU A 110 24.20 -2.97 -1.81
C LEU A 110 24.74 -2.17 -0.62
N LEU A 111 25.80 -2.65 0.04
CA LEU A 111 26.43 -1.97 1.17
C LEU A 111 27.21 -0.72 0.74
N SER A 112 27.84 -0.72 -0.44
CA SER A 112 28.47 0.47 -0.99
C SER A 112 27.43 1.55 -1.30
N ALA A 113 26.34 1.16 -1.96
CA ALA A 113 25.24 2.07 -2.28
C ALA A 113 24.60 2.66 -1.02
N LEU A 114 24.41 1.87 0.04
CA LEU A 114 23.93 2.36 1.34
C LEU A 114 24.88 3.37 1.98
N LYS A 115 26.20 3.20 1.84
CA LYS A 115 27.20 4.15 2.36
C LYS A 115 27.21 5.46 1.58
N GLU A 116 26.92 5.42 0.29
CA GLU A 116 26.88 6.59 -0.60
C GLU A 116 25.59 7.41 -0.45
N PHE A 117 24.62 6.93 0.34
CA PHE A 117 23.35 7.62 0.50
C PHE A 117 23.45 8.94 1.23
N PRO A 118 22.81 10.01 0.69
CA PRO A 118 22.74 11.29 1.37
C PRO A 118 21.90 11.18 2.64
N ARG A 119 22.12 12.09 3.58
CA ARG A 119 21.39 12.14 4.86
C ARG A 119 19.86 12.14 4.69
N SER A 120 19.35 12.77 3.63
CA SER A 120 17.92 12.78 3.28
C SER A 120 17.36 11.39 2.95
N MET A 121 18.16 10.52 2.35
CA MET A 121 17.76 9.15 2.03
C MET A 121 17.66 8.30 3.30
N TRP A 122 18.58 8.47 4.25
CA TRP A 122 18.49 7.82 5.56
C TRP A 122 17.23 8.20 6.35
N PHE A 123 16.84 9.48 6.31
CA PHE A 123 15.57 9.92 6.89
C PHE A 123 14.35 9.31 6.17
N LEU A 124 14.41 9.12 4.84
CA LEU A 124 13.35 8.45 4.07
C LEU A 124 13.24 6.95 4.40
N LEU A 125 14.37 6.25 4.56
CA LEU A 125 14.38 4.86 4.97
C LEU A 125 13.76 4.69 6.36
N LEU A 126 14.12 5.56 7.32
CA LEU A 126 13.52 5.55 8.66
C LEU A 126 12.00 5.81 8.62
N ALA A 127 11.55 6.80 7.85
CA ALA A 127 10.13 7.08 7.68
C ALA A 127 9.37 5.89 7.08
N MET A 128 9.98 5.21 6.10
CA MET A 128 9.39 4.01 5.49
C MET A 128 9.32 2.85 6.47
N SER A 129 10.35 2.66 7.30
CA SER A 129 10.34 1.62 8.32
C SER A 129 9.23 1.84 9.35
N LEU A 130 9.10 3.06 9.89
CA LEU A 130 8.02 3.41 10.82
C LEU A 130 6.64 3.27 10.18
N ASN A 131 6.50 3.70 8.93
CA ASN A 131 5.26 3.57 8.17
C ASN A 131 4.86 2.10 7.94
N SER A 132 5.82 1.24 7.60
CA SER A 132 5.57 -0.19 7.44
C SER A 132 5.10 -0.83 8.75
N THR A 133 5.73 -0.48 9.88
CA THR A 133 5.30 -0.93 11.20
C THR A 133 3.89 -0.44 11.54
N ALA A 134 3.56 0.81 11.21
CA ALA A 134 2.24 1.39 11.44
C ALA A 134 1.10 0.61 10.75
N TRP A 135 1.33 0.22 9.49
CA TRP A 135 0.33 -0.47 8.69
C TRP A 135 0.26 -1.98 8.92
N PHE A 136 1.33 -2.59 9.44
CA PHE A 136 1.45 -4.04 9.52
C PHE A 136 0.31 -4.69 10.31
N GLY A 137 0.09 -4.23 11.56
CA GLY A 137 -0.95 -4.81 12.42
C GLY A 137 -2.34 -4.71 11.79
N PHE A 138 -2.67 -3.56 11.21
CA PHE A 138 -3.94 -3.38 10.51
C PHE A 138 -4.08 -4.34 9.32
N LYS A 139 -3.07 -4.41 8.45
CA LYS A 139 -3.14 -5.27 7.25
C LYS A 139 -3.17 -6.77 7.56
N MET A 140 -2.66 -7.17 8.72
CA MET A 140 -2.67 -8.56 9.15
C MET A 140 -4.00 -8.96 9.82
N TYR A 141 -4.58 -8.07 10.61
CA TYR A 141 -5.69 -8.41 11.51
C TYR A 141 -7.00 -7.66 11.22
N ASP A 142 -7.10 -6.83 10.19
CA ASP A 142 -8.29 -6.00 9.90
C ASP A 142 -9.61 -6.79 9.83
N THR A 143 -9.68 -7.84 9.04
CA THR A 143 -10.89 -8.64 8.80
C THR A 143 -11.18 -9.59 9.96
N ASP A 144 -10.14 -10.14 10.58
CA ASP A 144 -10.27 -10.92 11.83
C ASP A 144 -10.82 -10.02 12.94
N TRP A 145 -10.34 -8.79 13.04
CA TRP A 145 -10.82 -7.80 13.98
C TRP A 145 -12.31 -7.50 13.84
N VAL A 146 -12.78 -7.32 12.60
CA VAL A 146 -14.21 -7.14 12.36
C VAL A 146 -14.99 -8.41 12.72
N GLY A 147 -14.47 -9.59 12.37
CA GLY A 147 -15.08 -10.88 12.67
C GLY A 147 -15.22 -11.19 14.17
N ARG A 148 -14.15 -10.99 14.93
CA ARG A 148 -13.99 -11.44 16.31
C ARG A 148 -14.33 -10.36 17.32
N GLU A 149 -13.77 -9.16 17.19
CA GLU A 149 -13.97 -8.07 18.14
C GLU A 149 -15.23 -7.24 17.86
N VAL A 150 -15.49 -6.88 16.60
CA VAL A 150 -16.66 -6.04 16.24
C VAL A 150 -17.95 -6.86 16.23
N TYR A 151 -17.93 -8.02 15.58
CA TYR A 151 -19.10 -8.90 15.48
C TYR A 151 -19.22 -9.89 16.64
N GLY A 152 -18.17 -10.09 17.45
CA GLY A 152 -18.19 -11.04 18.56
C GLY A 152 -18.24 -12.50 18.13
N GLY A 153 -17.82 -12.81 16.90
CA GLY A 153 -17.84 -14.16 16.37
C GLY A 153 -16.68 -15.01 16.87
N VAL A 154 -16.93 -16.31 17.05
CA VAL A 154 -15.89 -17.32 17.25
C VAL A 154 -15.41 -17.81 15.87
N VAL A 155 -14.11 -18.00 15.70
CA VAL A 155 -13.50 -18.50 14.46
C VAL A 155 -14.20 -19.78 13.99
N GLY A 156 -14.61 -19.82 12.72
CA GLY A 156 -15.39 -20.92 12.14
C GLY A 156 -16.91 -20.83 12.35
N GLY A 157 -17.37 -19.90 13.18
CA GLY A 157 -18.80 -19.62 13.39
C GLY A 157 -19.43 -18.74 12.31
N LYS A 158 -20.77 -18.77 12.19
CA LYS A 158 -21.51 -17.95 11.22
C LYS A 158 -21.34 -16.44 11.46
N LEU A 159 -21.32 -16.02 12.73
CA LEU A 159 -21.21 -14.60 13.11
C LEU A 159 -19.81 -14.05 12.76
N TYR A 160 -18.77 -14.85 12.97
CA TYR A 160 -17.40 -14.52 12.54
C TYR A 160 -17.32 -14.37 11.03
N SER A 161 -17.84 -15.34 10.27
CA SER A 161 -17.86 -15.28 8.80
C SER A 161 -18.63 -14.07 8.27
N SER A 162 -19.72 -13.68 8.94
CA SER A 162 -20.47 -12.47 8.58
C SER A 162 -19.67 -11.20 8.86
N GLY A 163 -18.93 -11.15 9.97
CA GLY A 163 -18.04 -10.04 10.29
C GLY A 163 -16.84 -9.95 9.35
N VAL A 164 -16.20 -11.07 9.01
CA VAL A 164 -15.12 -11.12 8.00
C VAL A 164 -15.61 -10.60 6.65
N SER A 165 -16.81 -11.01 6.22
CA SER A 165 -17.42 -10.49 4.99
C SER A 165 -17.68 -8.98 5.06
N ALA A 166 -18.14 -8.46 6.21
CA ALA A 166 -18.29 -7.02 6.43
C ALA A 166 -16.94 -6.28 6.46
N GLY A 167 -15.88 -6.91 6.99
CA GLY A 167 -14.52 -6.40 6.95
C GLY A 167 -13.99 -6.30 5.52
N SER A 168 -14.20 -7.33 4.69
CA SER A 168 -13.87 -7.30 3.25
C SER A 168 -14.63 -6.19 2.52
N LEU A 169 -15.89 -5.94 2.87
CA LEU A 169 -16.65 -4.79 2.35
C LEU A 169 -16.02 -3.46 2.78
N GLY A 170 -15.56 -3.35 4.04
CA GLY A 170 -14.80 -2.19 4.53
C GLY A 170 -13.51 -1.98 3.75
N LEU A 171 -12.74 -3.03 3.51
CA LEU A 171 -11.51 -2.99 2.71
C LEU A 171 -11.77 -2.61 1.25
N MET A 172 -12.88 -3.06 0.67
CA MET A 172 -13.31 -2.64 -0.65
C MET A 172 -13.58 -1.12 -0.68
N LEU A 173 -14.25 -0.58 0.33
CA LEU A 173 -14.49 0.86 0.46
C LEU A 173 -13.19 1.64 0.68
N MET A 174 -12.29 1.13 1.53
CA MET A 174 -10.95 1.66 1.74
C MET A 174 -10.18 1.76 0.40
N ALA A 175 -10.19 0.68 -0.39
CA ALA A 175 -9.54 0.65 -1.69
C ALA A 175 -10.18 1.62 -2.70
N ALA A 176 -11.51 1.71 -2.73
CA ALA A 176 -12.23 2.65 -3.58
C ALA A 176 -11.87 4.11 -3.24
N VAL A 177 -11.90 4.47 -1.95
CA VAL A 177 -11.49 5.81 -1.49
C VAL A 177 -10.01 6.06 -1.79
N ALA A 178 -9.15 5.05 -1.63
CA ALA A 178 -7.74 5.17 -1.98
C ALA A 178 -7.55 5.44 -3.48
N GLY A 179 -8.29 4.77 -4.35
CA GLY A 179 -8.27 4.99 -5.80
C GLY A 179 -8.74 6.40 -6.19
N VAL A 180 -9.86 6.86 -5.63
CA VAL A 180 -10.36 8.24 -5.86
C VAL A 180 -9.36 9.27 -5.33
N THR A 181 -8.81 9.05 -4.14
CA THR A 181 -7.81 9.94 -3.53
C THR A 181 -6.53 9.99 -4.38
N ALA A 182 -6.08 8.86 -4.94
CA ALA A 182 -4.92 8.83 -5.83
C ALA A 182 -5.13 9.69 -7.08
N LEU A 183 -6.32 9.66 -7.68
CA LEU A 183 -6.68 10.54 -8.79
C LEU A 183 -6.77 12.01 -8.35
N ALA A 184 -7.38 12.29 -7.20
CA ALA A 184 -7.49 13.63 -6.65
C ALA A 184 -6.11 14.24 -6.37
N VAL A 185 -5.18 13.46 -5.80
CA VAL A 185 -3.78 13.87 -5.59
C VAL A 185 -3.10 14.22 -6.92
N MET A 186 -3.38 13.48 -8.00
CA MET A 186 -2.88 13.80 -9.34
C MET A 186 -3.36 15.17 -9.85
N LEU A 187 -4.60 15.56 -9.53
CA LEU A 187 -5.24 16.81 -9.98
C LEU A 187 -4.88 18.01 -9.10
N VAL A 188 -4.87 17.82 -7.78
CA VAL A 188 -4.74 18.90 -6.78
C VAL A 188 -3.27 19.22 -6.46
N VAL A 189 -2.35 18.26 -6.56
CA VAL A 189 -0.92 18.46 -6.21
C VAL A 189 -0.11 19.12 -7.34
N ARG A 190 -0.76 19.94 -8.17
CA ARG A 190 -0.09 20.84 -9.12
C ARG A 190 0.67 21.99 -8.43
N GLY A 191 0.55 22.16 -7.11
CA GLY A 191 1.24 23.25 -6.40
C GLY A 191 1.52 23.04 -4.90
N VAL A 192 1.41 21.81 -4.37
CA VAL A 192 1.63 21.62 -2.92
C VAL A 192 3.13 21.56 -2.60
N LYS A 193 3.67 22.70 -2.18
CA LYS A 193 4.90 22.78 -1.39
C LYS A 193 4.70 21.91 -0.13
N GLY A 194 5.55 20.91 0.10
CA GLY A 194 5.58 20.14 1.35
C GLY A 194 4.96 18.74 1.30
N GLY A 195 5.45 17.85 0.42
CA GLY A 195 5.05 16.43 0.41
C GLY A 195 5.29 15.72 1.75
N ASN A 196 6.34 16.11 2.48
CA ASN A 196 6.59 15.66 3.86
C ASN A 196 5.45 16.05 4.81
N ARG A 197 4.87 17.25 4.69
CA ARG A 197 3.73 17.67 5.52
C ARG A 197 2.47 16.88 5.22
N VAL A 198 2.17 16.66 3.94
CA VAL A 198 1.00 15.86 3.54
C VAL A 198 1.14 14.43 4.03
N TRP A 199 2.33 13.83 3.88
CA TRP A 199 2.58 12.49 4.38
C TRP A 199 2.56 12.40 5.91
N GLY A 200 3.09 13.43 6.60
CA GLY A 200 3.02 13.53 8.04
C GLY A 200 1.59 13.62 8.57
N CYS A 201 0.77 14.51 7.99
CA CYS A 201 -0.66 14.61 8.32
C CYS A 201 -1.42 13.31 8.04
N ALA A 202 -1.11 12.62 6.94
CA ALA A 202 -1.71 11.32 6.63
C ALA A 202 -1.34 10.24 7.67
N ASN A 203 -0.10 10.24 8.17
CA ASN A 203 0.32 9.34 9.25
C ASN A 203 -0.35 9.69 10.59
N LEU A 204 -0.55 10.96 10.90
CA LEU A 204 -1.32 11.37 12.09
C LEU A 204 -2.79 10.95 11.97
N LEU A 205 -3.39 11.13 10.79
CA LEU A 205 -4.74 10.64 10.50
C LEU A 205 -4.82 9.11 10.68
N LEU A 206 -3.82 8.38 10.18
CA LEU A 206 -3.72 6.94 10.39
C LEU A 206 -3.64 6.59 11.89
N ALA A 207 -2.83 7.31 12.66
CA ALA A 207 -2.71 7.09 14.10
C ALA A 207 -4.06 7.26 14.82
N VAL A 208 -4.82 8.31 14.48
CA VAL A 208 -6.17 8.53 15.01
C VAL A 208 -7.11 7.41 14.59
N CYS A 209 -7.07 6.97 13.32
CA CYS A 209 -7.91 5.87 12.86
C CYS A 209 -7.60 4.55 13.59
N LEU A 210 -6.31 4.24 13.80
CA LEU A 210 -5.88 3.06 14.54
C LEU A 210 -6.22 3.15 16.04
N ALA A 211 -6.22 4.35 16.63
CA ALA A 211 -6.73 4.52 18.00
C ALA A 211 -8.27 4.35 18.06
N MET A 212 -8.98 4.78 17.02
CA MET A 212 -10.43 4.62 16.93
C MET A 212 -10.87 3.15 16.81
N THR A 213 -10.06 2.24 16.27
CA THR A 213 -10.39 0.79 16.28
C THR A 213 -10.50 0.26 17.71
N VAL A 214 -9.67 0.76 18.64
CA VAL A 214 -9.74 0.42 20.07
C VAL A 214 -11.06 0.91 20.67
N CYS A 215 -11.45 2.15 20.35
CA CYS A 215 -12.72 2.71 20.80
C CYS A 215 -13.92 1.91 20.27
N ILE A 216 -13.94 1.59 18.96
CA ILE A 216 -14.97 0.76 18.33
C ILE A 216 -15.05 -0.61 19.02
N THR A 217 -13.91 -1.21 19.34
CA THR A 217 -13.86 -2.51 20.01
C THR A 217 -14.47 -2.45 21.41
N LYS A 218 -14.17 -1.39 22.17
CA LYS A 218 -14.74 -1.20 23.51
C LYS A 218 -16.24 -0.95 23.46
N VAL A 219 -16.71 -0.12 22.53
CA VAL A 219 -18.16 0.09 22.31
C VAL A 219 -18.84 -1.22 21.87
N ALA A 220 -18.19 -2.03 21.03
CA ALA A 220 -18.69 -3.34 20.60
C ALA A 220 -18.80 -4.33 21.77
N GLU A 221 -17.81 -4.34 22.67
CA GLU A 221 -17.81 -5.15 23.89
C GLU A 221 -18.96 -4.76 24.83
N THR A 222 -19.09 -3.46 25.15
CA THR A 222 -20.16 -2.95 26.02
C THR A 222 -21.55 -3.21 25.42
N THR A 223 -21.73 -2.96 24.12
CA THR A 223 -23.01 -3.20 23.45
C THR A 223 -23.40 -4.67 23.53
N ARG A 224 -22.44 -5.60 23.31
CA ARG A 224 -22.70 -7.05 23.42
C ARG A 224 -23.08 -7.46 24.84
N GLN A 225 -22.39 -6.95 25.86
CA GLN A 225 -22.72 -7.24 27.26
C GLN A 225 -24.14 -6.80 27.61
N HIS A 226 -24.55 -5.60 27.17
CA HIS A 226 -25.92 -5.12 27.36
C HIS A 226 -26.97 -5.94 26.58
N THR A 227 -26.66 -6.35 25.34
CA THR A 227 -27.59 -7.14 24.52
C THR A 227 -27.80 -8.55 25.05
N VAL A 228 -26.72 -9.19 25.55
CA VAL A 228 -26.81 -10.48 26.24
C VAL A 228 -27.63 -10.37 27.52
N ALA A 229 -27.44 -9.29 28.30
CA ALA A 229 -28.22 -9.04 29.52
C ALA A 229 -29.71 -8.76 29.26
N SER A 230 -30.07 -8.28 28.06
CA SER A 230 -31.44 -7.94 27.66
C SER A 230 -32.13 -9.01 26.80
N GLY A 231 -31.47 -10.14 26.54
CA GLY A 231 -32.02 -11.23 25.72
C GLY A 231 -32.18 -10.87 24.23
N GLY A 232 -31.50 -9.83 23.75
CA GLY A 232 -31.59 -9.33 22.38
C GLY A 232 -30.74 -10.10 21.37
N ALA A 233 -30.95 -9.82 20.08
CA ALA A 233 -30.25 -10.49 18.98
C ALA A 233 -28.73 -10.24 18.99
N THR A 234 -27.95 -11.27 18.68
CA THR A 234 -26.47 -11.30 18.74
C THR A 234 -25.75 -10.55 17.62
N ALA A 235 -26.48 -9.88 16.71
CA ALA A 235 -25.87 -9.12 15.61
C ALA A 235 -25.45 -7.70 16.07
N PRO A 236 -24.30 -7.18 15.62
CA PRO A 236 -23.85 -5.84 15.99
C PRO A 236 -24.84 -4.78 15.50
N ALA A 237 -25.05 -3.74 16.31
CA ALA A 237 -25.91 -2.61 15.97
C ALA A 237 -25.51 -2.00 14.62
N ALA A 238 -26.50 -1.57 13.82
CA ALA A 238 -26.26 -0.96 12.52
C ALA A 238 -25.28 0.23 12.59
N GLY A 239 -25.33 1.00 13.69
CA GLY A 239 -24.41 2.09 13.96
C GLY A 239 -22.96 1.65 14.12
N LEU A 240 -22.70 0.50 14.76
CA LEU A 240 -21.34 -0.03 14.94
C LEU A 240 -20.76 -0.49 13.59
N LYS A 241 -21.57 -1.19 12.79
CA LYS A 241 -21.17 -1.58 11.43
C LYS A 241 -20.87 -0.35 10.56
N ALA A 242 -21.71 0.67 10.61
CA ALA A 242 -21.49 1.91 9.87
C ALA A 242 -20.21 2.62 10.33
N ALA A 243 -19.98 2.74 11.64
CA ALA A 243 -18.75 3.33 12.19
C ALA A 243 -17.49 2.59 11.72
N THR A 244 -17.51 1.26 11.75
CA THR A 244 -16.41 0.44 11.22
C THR A 244 -16.18 0.72 9.74
N LEU A 245 -17.22 0.67 8.88
CA LEU A 245 -17.07 0.93 7.45
C LEU A 245 -16.58 2.36 7.14
N SER A 246 -17.08 3.36 7.87
CA SER A 246 -16.60 4.74 7.75
C SER A 246 -15.14 4.88 8.14
N LEU A 247 -14.68 4.16 9.17
CA LEU A 247 -13.26 4.16 9.57
C LEU A 247 -12.37 3.62 8.44
N PHE A 248 -12.74 2.49 7.83
CA PHE A 248 -12.02 1.94 6.68
C PHE A 248 -11.97 2.94 5.51
N ALA A 249 -13.09 3.61 5.21
CA ALA A 249 -13.15 4.62 4.16
C ALA A 249 -12.13 5.75 4.38
N VAL A 250 -12.07 6.30 5.61
CA VAL A 250 -11.12 7.36 5.97
C VAL A 250 -9.67 6.88 5.88
N MET A 251 -9.38 5.65 6.34
CA MET A 251 -8.03 5.07 6.21
C MET A 251 -7.57 4.92 4.76
N GLY A 252 -8.49 4.80 3.80
CA GLY A 252 -8.18 4.80 2.37
C GLY A 252 -7.45 6.06 1.89
N ILE A 253 -7.76 7.21 2.49
CA ILE A 253 -7.08 8.49 2.20
C ILE A 253 -5.61 8.41 2.59
N ALA A 254 -5.34 7.97 3.83
CA ALA A 254 -3.98 7.81 4.34
C ALA A 254 -3.18 6.76 3.53
N GLN A 255 -3.83 5.67 3.11
CA GLN A 255 -3.23 4.63 2.28
C GLN A 255 -2.79 5.16 0.91
N ALA A 256 -3.64 5.94 0.23
CA ALA A 256 -3.30 6.52 -1.08
C ALA A 256 -2.07 7.43 -1.00
N ILE A 257 -2.02 8.29 0.02
CA ILE A 257 -0.90 9.21 0.25
C ILE A 257 0.39 8.42 0.48
N THR A 258 0.32 7.38 1.31
CA THR A 258 1.44 6.50 1.64
C THR A 258 2.00 5.75 0.43
N TYR A 259 1.16 5.43 -0.57
CA TYR A 259 1.62 4.78 -1.80
C TYR A 259 2.27 5.72 -2.80
N ILE A 260 1.99 7.03 -2.74
CA ILE A 260 2.43 7.98 -3.77
C ILE A 260 3.64 8.80 -3.30
N ILE A 261 3.60 9.34 -2.08
CA ILE A 261 4.59 10.32 -1.62
C ILE A 261 5.98 9.72 -1.43
N PRO A 262 6.17 8.59 -0.73
CA PRO A 262 7.51 8.07 -0.48
C PRO A 262 8.27 7.72 -1.76
N ILE A 263 7.58 7.20 -2.77
CA ILE A 263 8.17 6.91 -4.08
C ILE A 263 8.55 8.19 -4.81
N SER A 264 7.70 9.21 -4.73
CA SER A 264 8.00 10.52 -5.33
C SER A 264 9.23 11.15 -4.67
N LEU A 265 9.33 11.08 -3.33
CA LEU A 265 10.49 11.57 -2.58
C LEU A 265 11.74 10.76 -2.90
N ALA A 266 11.62 9.44 -2.99
CA ALA A 266 12.69 8.55 -3.43
C ALA A 266 13.22 8.96 -4.79
N SER A 267 12.35 9.14 -5.79
CA SER A 267 12.78 9.53 -7.13
C SER A 267 13.47 10.89 -7.17
N ILE A 268 13.04 11.86 -6.35
CA ILE A 268 13.67 13.19 -6.27
C ILE A 268 15.08 13.10 -5.67
N PHE A 269 15.23 12.34 -4.59
CA PHE A 269 16.55 12.18 -3.98
C PHE A 269 17.47 11.34 -4.85
N CYS A 270 16.95 10.36 -5.59
CA CYS A 270 17.75 9.57 -6.53
C CYS A 270 18.17 10.37 -7.77
N SER A 271 17.31 11.22 -8.34
CA SER A 271 17.70 12.02 -9.51
C SER A 271 18.81 13.03 -9.24
N SER A 272 19.09 13.31 -7.95
CA SER A 272 20.13 14.25 -7.53
C SER A 272 21.50 13.60 -7.32
N PHE A 273 21.59 12.26 -7.26
CA PHE A 273 22.82 11.52 -7.04
C PHE A 273 22.92 10.41 -8.10
N GLY A 274 24.02 10.34 -8.85
CA GLY A 274 24.19 9.42 -10.00
C GLY A 274 24.16 7.92 -9.71
N GLY A 275 23.64 7.49 -8.56
CA GLY A 275 23.37 6.09 -8.25
C GLY A 275 22.08 5.61 -8.93
N GLY A 276 22.15 4.43 -9.55
CA GLY A 276 21.04 3.87 -10.34
C GLY A 276 19.69 3.90 -9.61
N GLN A 277 18.68 4.47 -10.28
CA GLN A 277 17.34 4.70 -9.74
C GLN A 277 16.66 3.41 -9.25
N GLY A 278 16.91 2.29 -9.94
CA GLY A 278 16.40 0.96 -9.55
C GLY A 278 16.98 0.42 -8.25
N LEU A 279 18.29 0.61 -7.99
CA LEU A 279 18.96 0.11 -6.78
C LEU A 279 18.41 0.82 -5.53
N SER A 280 18.24 2.13 -5.62
CA SER A 280 17.69 2.95 -4.53
C SER A 280 16.23 2.64 -4.21
N LEU A 281 15.40 2.40 -5.23
CA LEU A 281 14.03 1.89 -5.04
C LEU A 281 14.03 0.49 -4.40
N GLY A 282 14.98 -0.36 -4.78
CA GLY A 282 15.19 -1.68 -4.16
C GLY A 282 15.48 -1.57 -2.66
N VAL A 283 16.40 -0.68 -2.27
CA VAL A 283 16.77 -0.45 -0.86
C VAL A 283 15.60 0.08 -0.04
N LEU A 284 14.77 0.96 -0.60
CA LEU A 284 13.56 1.45 0.07
C LEU A 284 12.57 0.34 0.40
N ASN A 285 12.45 -0.67 -0.47
CA ASN A 285 11.60 -1.81 -0.19
C ASN A 285 12.19 -2.71 0.89
N ILE A 286 13.51 -2.91 0.90
CA ILE A 286 14.20 -3.63 1.98
C ILE A 286 13.93 -2.92 3.32
N ALA A 287 14.02 -1.59 3.37
CA ALA A 287 13.71 -0.81 4.57
C ALA A 287 12.24 -0.92 5.02
N GLY A 288 11.32 -1.21 4.09
CA GLY A 288 9.93 -1.49 4.42
C GLY A 288 9.68 -2.94 4.86
N VAL A 289 10.39 -3.91 4.27
CA VAL A 289 10.18 -5.35 4.51
C VAL A 289 10.87 -5.85 5.77
N ILE A 290 12.05 -5.32 6.13
CA ILE A 290 12.75 -5.74 7.35
C ILE A 290 11.86 -5.52 8.60
N PRO A 291 11.25 -4.33 8.81
CA PRO A 291 10.32 -4.15 9.92
C PRO A 291 9.11 -5.08 9.85
N GLN A 292 8.56 -5.34 8.66
CA GLN A 292 7.44 -6.28 8.50
C GLN A 292 7.83 -7.69 8.92
N LEU A 293 9.03 -8.15 8.56
CA LEU A 293 9.54 -9.45 8.96
C LEU A 293 9.71 -9.53 10.48
N VAL A 294 10.29 -8.50 11.10
CA VAL A 294 10.43 -8.44 12.56
C VAL A 294 9.07 -8.49 13.24
N VAL A 295 8.13 -7.63 12.84
CA VAL A 295 6.80 -7.59 13.46
C VAL A 295 6.06 -8.93 13.27
N SER A 296 6.14 -9.53 12.08
CA SER A 296 5.57 -10.84 11.77
C SER A 296 6.14 -11.97 12.63
N LEU A 297 7.46 -11.99 12.85
CA LEU A 297 8.10 -12.97 13.72
C LEU A 297 7.73 -12.78 15.19
N THR A 298 7.50 -11.53 15.61
CA THR A 298 7.13 -11.21 16.99
C THR A 298 5.64 -11.29 17.28
N SER A 299 4.76 -11.29 16.26
CA SER A 299 3.32 -11.16 16.47
C SER A 299 2.72 -12.38 17.18
N GLY A 300 3.17 -13.60 16.86
CA GLY A 300 2.70 -14.82 17.55
C GLY A 300 2.94 -14.80 19.07
N PRO A 301 4.19 -14.64 19.53
CA PRO A 301 4.49 -14.50 20.96
C PRO A 301 3.79 -13.30 21.62
N TRP A 302 3.71 -12.17 20.90
CA TRP A 302 3.09 -10.95 21.41
C TRP A 302 1.58 -11.10 21.62
N ASP A 303 0.88 -11.71 20.65
CA ASP A 303 -0.56 -11.97 20.74
C ASP A 303 -0.89 -12.87 21.94
N GLN A 304 -0.03 -13.85 22.24
CA GLN A 304 -0.19 -14.72 23.43
C GLN A 304 0.03 -13.97 24.75
N LEU A 305 1.02 -13.07 24.80
CA LEU A 305 1.33 -12.25 25.98
C LEU A 305 0.22 -11.26 26.35
N PHE A 306 -0.52 -10.75 25.36
CA PHE A 306 -1.59 -9.76 25.57
C PHE A 306 -3.01 -10.35 25.54
N GLY A 307 -3.16 -11.66 25.74
CA GLY A 307 -4.48 -12.30 25.93
C GLY A 307 -5.23 -12.63 24.64
N GLY A 308 -4.55 -12.70 23.49
CA GLY A 308 -5.06 -13.33 22.27
C GLY A 308 -6.06 -12.50 21.45
N GLY A 309 -5.91 -11.18 21.40
CA GLY A 309 -6.73 -10.26 20.61
C GLY A 309 -5.92 -9.33 19.70
N ASN A 310 -6.59 -8.68 18.76
CA ASN A 310 -5.98 -7.88 17.67
C ASN A 310 -5.57 -6.45 18.09
N LEU A 311 -6.08 -5.99 19.23
CA LEU A 311 -5.91 -4.63 19.76
C LEU A 311 -4.44 -4.20 19.98
N PRO A 312 -3.54 -5.02 20.56
CA PRO A 312 -2.15 -4.62 20.81
C PRO A 312 -1.42 -4.25 19.52
N ALA A 313 -1.68 -4.98 18.43
CA ALA A 313 -1.09 -4.71 17.12
C ALA A 313 -1.53 -3.33 16.57
N PHE A 314 -2.79 -2.94 16.81
CA PHE A 314 -3.28 -1.62 16.40
C PHE A 314 -2.72 -0.48 17.26
N VAL A 315 -2.50 -0.71 18.56
CA VAL A 315 -1.87 0.28 19.45
C VAL A 315 -0.42 0.53 19.06
N VAL A 316 0.36 -0.54 18.82
CA VAL A 316 1.73 -0.42 18.30
C VAL A 316 1.73 0.31 16.96
N GLY A 317 0.78 -0.03 16.09
CA GLY A 317 0.59 0.66 14.81
C GLY A 317 0.28 2.16 14.98
N ALA A 318 -0.58 2.52 15.92
CA ALA A 318 -0.95 3.91 16.21
C ALA A 318 0.23 4.72 16.74
N ILE A 319 1.04 4.15 17.65
CA ILE A 319 2.25 4.79 18.17
C ILE A 319 3.27 4.98 17.05
N ALA A 320 3.50 3.96 16.23
CA ALA A 320 4.41 4.06 15.09
C ALA A 320 3.95 5.11 14.06
N ALA A 321 2.64 5.16 13.77
CA ALA A 321 2.05 6.16 12.89
C ALA A 321 2.20 7.58 13.46
N ALA A 322 1.96 7.78 14.75
CA ALA A 322 2.13 9.07 15.41
C ALA A 322 3.59 9.53 15.40
N ALA A 323 4.51 8.63 15.77
CA ALA A 323 5.95 8.89 15.74
C ALA A 323 6.42 9.25 14.32
N ASN A 324 5.96 8.52 13.30
CA ASN A 324 6.27 8.80 11.91
C ASN A 324 5.69 10.16 11.46
N GLY A 325 4.44 10.45 11.84
CA GLY A 325 3.79 11.72 11.52
C GLY A 325 4.54 12.91 12.09
N VAL A 326 4.94 12.85 13.36
CA VAL A 326 5.75 13.89 14.02
C VAL A 326 7.12 13.99 13.37
N PHE A 327 7.79 12.88 13.13
CA PHE A 327 9.09 12.84 12.46
C PHE A 327 9.05 13.51 11.08
N LEU A 328 8.02 13.20 10.27
CA LEU A 328 7.82 13.78 8.94
C LEU A 328 7.55 15.29 8.97
N LEU A 329 6.87 15.77 10.01
CA LEU A 329 6.53 17.19 10.15
C LEU A 329 7.68 18.01 10.73
N ALA A 330 8.42 17.47 11.70
CA ALA A 330 9.41 18.21 12.48
C ALA A 330 10.85 18.02 12.00
N LEU A 331 11.21 16.82 11.53
CA LEU A 331 12.61 16.43 11.32
C LEU A 331 12.93 16.12 9.85
N PHE A 332 11.93 15.79 9.04
CA PHE A 332 12.18 15.39 7.67
C PHE A 332 12.63 16.56 6.79
N PRO A 333 13.83 16.50 6.19
CA PRO A 333 14.36 17.58 5.39
C PRO A 333 13.44 17.87 4.20
N SER A 334 13.09 19.13 4.01
CA SER A 334 12.33 19.53 2.83
C SER A 334 13.18 19.26 1.58
N PRO A 335 12.62 18.67 0.51
CA PRO A 335 13.39 18.43 -0.70
C PRO A 335 13.96 19.74 -1.25
N PRO A 336 15.15 19.71 -1.87
CA PRO A 336 15.76 20.90 -2.47
C PRO A 336 14.79 21.57 -3.44
N ARG A 337 14.81 22.90 -3.46
CA ARG A 337 14.03 23.69 -4.42
C ARG A 337 14.49 23.30 -5.83
N THR A 338 13.59 22.75 -6.65
CA THR A 338 13.68 23.01 -8.08
C THR A 338 13.14 24.42 -8.26
N ASP A 339 14.06 25.39 -8.23
CA ASP A 339 13.75 26.71 -8.74
C ASP A 339 13.26 26.56 -10.18
N HIS A 340 12.25 27.36 -10.51
CA HIS A 340 11.74 27.52 -11.85
C HIS A 340 12.90 27.84 -12.81
N ASP A 341 13.26 26.91 -13.69
CA ASP A 341 13.73 27.30 -15.01
C ASP A 341 12.50 27.53 -15.89
N SER A 342 11.94 28.73 -15.73
CA SER A 342 11.13 29.40 -16.75
C SER A 342 12.00 29.94 -17.90
N SER A 343 13.01 29.20 -18.35
CA SER A 343 13.77 29.52 -19.56
C SER A 343 14.11 28.29 -20.39
N SER A 344 13.09 27.66 -20.95
CA SER A 344 13.20 27.17 -22.33
C SER A 344 11.81 27.08 -22.94
N SER A 345 11.28 28.24 -23.29
CA SER A 345 10.52 28.32 -24.52
C SER A 345 11.50 27.99 -25.65
N SER A 346 11.65 26.71 -25.97
CA SER A 346 12.12 26.31 -27.29
C SER A 346 11.07 26.79 -28.28
N VAL A 347 11.16 28.08 -28.63
CA VAL A 347 10.56 28.63 -29.82
C VAL A 347 11.10 27.76 -30.94
N LEU A 348 10.18 26.96 -31.46
CA LEU A 348 10.28 26.27 -32.73
C LEU A 348 10.67 27.30 -33.80
N LYS A 349 11.97 27.55 -34.00
CA LYS A 349 12.47 28.22 -35.19
C LYS A 349 12.31 27.22 -36.33
N ILE A 350 11.13 27.26 -36.94
CA ILE A 350 10.91 26.71 -38.27
C ILE A 350 11.77 27.55 -39.22
N THR A 351 12.97 27.06 -39.53
CA THR A 351 13.73 27.55 -40.68
C THR A 351 13.03 27.02 -41.91
N ILE A 352 12.15 27.84 -42.50
CA ILE A 352 11.62 27.60 -43.85
C ILE A 352 12.79 27.84 -44.81
N SER A 353 13.39 26.76 -45.29
CA SER A 353 14.25 26.81 -46.48
C SER A 353 13.34 26.99 -47.69
N ALA A 354 13.32 28.18 -48.27
CA ALA A 354 12.73 28.40 -49.60
C ALA A 354 13.64 27.76 -50.67
N PRO A 355 13.08 27.14 -51.72
CA PRO A 355 13.87 26.59 -52.82
C PRO A 355 14.38 27.74 -53.71
N SER A 356 15.67 27.69 -54.06
CA SER A 356 16.28 28.54 -55.08
C SER A 356 15.76 28.17 -56.46
N HIS A 357 15.29 29.17 -57.21
CA HIS A 357 15.15 29.12 -58.66
C HIS A 357 16.51 29.03 -59.36
#